data_AF-A0A3Q7G1C9-F1
#
_entry.id   AF-A0A3Q7G1C9-F1
#
_cell.length_a   1.000
_cell.length_b   1.000
_cell.length_c   1.000
_cell.angle_alpha   90.00
_cell.angle_beta   90.00
_cell.angle_gamma   90.00
#
_symmetry.space_group_name_H-M   'P 1'
#
loop_
_entity.id
_entity.type
_entity.pdbx_description
1 polymer ?
#
loop_
_entity_poly.entity_id
_entity_poly.type
_entity_poly.pdbx_seq_one_letter_code
_entity_poly.pdbx_strand_id
1 'polypeptide(L)'
;MVTLIHPDDVVFGEWDISNMNLADDMARANVFDVDLQKQLRPYMESMVPFPGIYDPDFIAVNHSLVSMTLISLLQTKAHVLTLSSKEPRKIKLIKLLSILGYIREFKENNKVDKVVVLWTANTKRYSSVVVGFNDTMENLFASVDRNEAEISPSTLYAIAGILENVPFINGSPQNTFVPGLIDLAIKRNT
;
A
#
# COMPACT_ATOMS: atom_id res chain seq x y z
N MET A 1 4.78 9.35 -33.37
CA MET A 1 4.91 10.09 -32.10
C MET A 1 3.79 9.60 -31.19
N VAL A 2 4.09 9.23 -29.94
CA VAL A 2 3.07 8.76 -28.98
C VAL A 2 2.81 9.89 -27.99
N THR A 3 1.55 10.17 -27.69
CA THR A 3 1.15 11.14 -26.67
C THR A 3 1.35 10.54 -25.29
N LEU A 4 2.12 11.22 -24.44
CA LEU A 4 2.34 10.85 -23.03
C LEU A 4 1.62 11.85 -22.12
N ILE A 5 1.29 11.41 -20.91
CA ILE A 5 0.70 12.26 -19.88
C ILE A 5 1.76 13.25 -19.38
N HIS A 6 1.39 14.52 -19.22
CA HIS A 6 2.28 15.52 -18.62
C HIS A 6 2.27 15.37 -17.09
N PRO A 7 3.41 15.49 -16.39
CA PRO A 7 3.45 15.36 -14.93
C PRO A 7 2.51 16.30 -14.17
N ASP A 8 2.26 17.50 -14.71
CA ASP A 8 1.34 18.48 -14.10
C ASP A 8 -0.13 18.02 -14.09
N ASP A 9 -0.49 17.03 -14.90
CA ASP A 9 -1.83 16.44 -14.95
C ASP A 9 -2.00 15.26 -13.96
N VAL A 10 -0.97 14.96 -13.15
CA VAL A 10 -0.98 13.84 -12.20
C VAL A 10 -1.49 14.29 -10.83
N VAL A 11 -2.49 13.59 -10.32
CA VAL A 11 -2.97 13.74 -8.94
C VAL A 11 -2.38 12.64 -8.08
N PHE A 12 -1.82 13.01 -6.93
CA PHE A 12 -1.17 12.07 -6.02
C PHE A 12 -2.08 11.69 -4.85
N GLY A 13 -2.11 10.38 -4.57
CA GLY A 13 -2.63 9.80 -3.34
C GLY A 13 -1.59 8.84 -2.78
N GLU A 14 -1.57 8.64 -1.46
CA GLU A 14 -0.51 7.90 -0.79
C GLU A 14 -1.03 7.11 0.40
N TRP A 15 -0.34 5.99 0.68
CA TRP A 15 -0.39 5.31 1.96
C TRP A 15 0.99 5.30 2.60
N ASP A 16 1.07 5.63 3.89
CA ASP A 16 2.29 5.47 4.67
C ASP A 16 1.98 4.94 6.07
N ILE A 17 2.93 4.24 6.68
CA ILE A 17 2.83 3.76 8.06
C ILE A 17 3.01 4.90 9.08
N SER A 18 3.61 6.00 8.64
CA SER A 18 3.73 7.29 9.29
C SER A 18 2.55 8.18 8.92
N ASN A 19 2.01 8.92 9.90
CA ASN A 19 0.94 9.88 9.70
C ASN A 19 1.46 11.32 9.52
N MET A 20 2.73 11.48 9.14
CA MET A 20 3.37 12.78 8.91
C MET A 20 2.80 13.41 7.63
N ASN A 21 2.44 14.69 7.66
CA ASN A 21 2.06 15.40 6.44
C ASN A 21 3.28 15.57 5.52
N LEU A 22 3.05 15.75 4.23
CA LEU A 22 4.12 15.82 3.24
C LEU A 22 5.07 17.00 3.43
N ALA A 23 4.65 18.11 4.04
CA ALA A 23 5.56 19.22 4.31
C ALA A 23 6.59 18.87 5.40
N ASP A 24 6.16 18.21 6.46
CA ASP A 24 7.05 17.76 7.53
C ASP A 24 7.89 16.55 7.09
N ASP A 25 7.34 15.67 6.23
CA ASP A 25 8.11 14.57 5.63
C ASP A 25 9.19 15.08 4.67
N MET A 26 8.89 16.10 3.87
CA MET A 26 9.87 16.76 3.00
C MET A 26 11.06 17.31 3.81
N ALA A 27 10.79 17.91 4.99
CA ALA A 27 11.84 18.37 5.90
C ALA A 27 12.62 17.19 6.50
N ARG A 28 11.95 16.09 6.86
CA ARG A 28 12.59 14.86 7.34
C ARG A 28 13.50 14.23 6.28
N ALA A 29 13.08 14.23 5.02
CA ALA A 29 13.79 13.61 3.91
C ALA A 29 15.09 14.35 3.54
N ASN A 30 15.19 15.66 3.82
CA ASN A 30 16.37 16.48 3.54
C ASN A 30 16.84 16.42 2.06
N VAL A 31 15.88 16.39 1.13
CA VAL A 31 16.16 16.32 -0.32
C VAL A 31 16.16 17.69 -0.98
N PHE A 32 15.13 18.50 -0.73
CA PHE A 32 15.00 19.83 -1.31
C PHE A 32 15.71 20.91 -0.48
N ASP A 33 16.11 21.99 -1.14
CA ASP A 33 16.63 23.18 -0.46
C ASP A 33 15.58 23.80 0.48
N VAL A 34 16.03 24.35 1.61
CA VAL A 34 15.17 24.90 2.67
C VAL A 34 14.24 26.00 2.16
N ASP A 35 14.67 26.85 1.23
CA ASP A 35 13.83 27.92 0.72
C ASP A 35 12.74 27.39 -0.22
N LEU A 36 13.01 26.30 -0.96
CA LEU A 36 11.98 25.59 -1.71
C LEU A 36 10.99 24.90 -0.76
N GLN A 37 11.47 24.29 0.33
CA GLN A 37 10.59 23.67 1.32
C GLN A 37 9.60 24.69 1.91
N LYS A 38 10.06 25.90 2.24
CA LYS A 38 9.20 27.00 2.72
C LYS A 38 8.14 27.39 1.69
N GLN A 39 8.52 27.46 0.41
CA GLN A 39 7.60 27.80 -0.68
C GLN A 39 6.53 26.72 -0.89
N LEU A 40 6.90 25.44 -0.75
CA LEU A 40 6.00 24.31 -0.96
C LEU A 40 5.11 23.98 0.25
N ARG A 41 5.50 24.39 1.47
CA ARG A 41 4.78 24.08 2.71
C ARG A 41 3.26 24.37 2.65
N PRO A 42 2.78 25.54 2.19
CA PRO A 42 1.36 25.83 2.12
C PRO A 42 0.55 24.86 1.25
N TYR A 43 1.21 24.20 0.29
CA TYR A 43 0.60 23.22 -0.60
C TYR A 43 0.65 21.80 -0.03
N MET A 44 1.64 21.48 0.81
CA MET A 44 1.93 20.10 1.25
C MET A 44 1.54 19.81 2.70
N GLU A 45 1.32 20.83 3.55
CA GLU A 45 1.04 20.62 4.98
C GLU A 45 -0.34 20.00 5.26
N SER A 46 -1.28 20.13 4.32
CA SER A 46 -2.60 19.50 4.39
C SER A 46 -2.62 18.08 3.79
N MET A 47 -1.55 17.66 3.11
CA MET A 47 -1.45 16.36 2.48
C MET A 47 -0.97 15.33 3.49
N VAL A 48 -1.90 14.57 4.07
CA VAL A 48 -1.62 13.50 5.03
C VAL A 48 -1.84 12.14 4.35
N PRO A 49 -0.86 11.21 4.37
CA PRO A 49 -1.01 9.88 3.81
C PRO A 49 -2.11 9.09 4.49
N PHE A 50 -2.73 8.19 3.73
CA PHE A 50 -3.67 7.21 4.30
C PHE A 50 -2.92 6.17 5.13
N PRO A 51 -3.54 5.58 6.16
CA PRO A 51 -2.89 4.56 6.97
C PRO A 51 -2.42 3.37 6.14
N GLY A 52 -1.11 3.15 6.08
CA GLY A 52 -0.48 2.03 5.40
C GLY A 52 -0.52 0.73 6.20
N ILE A 53 -0.36 -0.40 5.50
CA ILE A 53 -0.28 -1.70 6.17
C ILE A 53 1.13 -1.93 6.74
N TYR A 54 1.20 -1.93 8.07
CA TYR A 54 2.39 -2.36 8.80
C TYR A 54 2.37 -3.87 9.08
N ASP A 55 3.49 -4.54 8.79
CA ASP A 55 3.77 -5.92 9.15
C ASP A 55 5.26 -6.03 9.55
N PRO A 56 5.57 -6.14 10.85
CA PRO A 56 6.95 -6.12 11.34
C PRO A 56 7.78 -7.32 10.86
N ASP A 57 7.14 -8.44 10.51
CA ASP A 57 7.85 -9.63 10.05
C ASP A 57 8.42 -9.46 8.64
N PHE A 58 8.01 -8.42 7.92
CA PHE A 58 8.44 -8.13 6.54
C PHE A 58 9.45 -7.00 6.42
N ILE A 59 9.73 -6.25 7.49
CA ILE A 59 10.66 -5.11 7.48
C ILE A 59 11.72 -5.26 8.57
N ALA A 60 12.82 -4.51 8.47
CA ALA A 60 13.89 -4.58 9.45
C ALA A 60 13.44 -4.03 10.83
N VAL A 61 13.88 -4.69 11.91
CA VAL A 61 13.46 -4.41 13.30
C VAL A 61 13.76 -2.97 13.75
N ASN A 62 14.78 -2.32 13.18
CA ASN A 62 15.12 -0.92 13.45
C ASN A 62 14.06 0.09 12.96
N HIS A 63 13.13 -0.31 12.08
CA HIS A 63 11.99 0.53 11.66
C HIS A 63 10.85 0.55 12.69
N SER A 64 10.88 -0.33 13.70
CA SER A 64 9.87 -0.34 14.77
C SER A 64 9.84 0.95 15.60
N LEU A 65 10.96 1.66 15.69
CA LEU A 65 11.09 2.90 16.48
C LEU A 65 10.69 4.17 15.71
N VAL A 66 10.84 4.19 14.39
CA VAL A 66 10.42 5.34 13.54
C VAL A 66 8.91 5.28 13.22
N SER A 67 8.29 4.11 13.36
CA SER A 67 6.88 3.86 13.07
C SER A 67 5.90 4.21 14.22
N MET A 68 6.34 4.86 15.29
CA MET A 68 5.50 5.10 16.48
C MET A 68 5.16 6.59 16.67
N THR A 69 4.16 7.06 15.93
CA THR A 69 3.12 7.85 16.57
C THR A 69 2.07 6.84 17.00
N LEU A 70 1.77 6.76 18.30
CA LEU A 70 0.71 5.92 18.91
C LEU A 70 -0.63 5.96 18.16
N ILE A 71 -0.82 6.97 17.32
CA ILE A 71 -1.96 7.17 16.44
C ILE A 71 -2.05 6.11 15.33
N SER A 72 -0.98 5.58 14.72
CA SER A 72 -1.14 4.48 13.74
C SER A 72 -1.53 3.18 14.45
N LEU A 73 -0.90 2.83 15.58
CA LEU A 73 -1.33 1.71 16.40
C LEU A 73 -2.75 1.88 16.97
N LEU A 74 -3.18 3.11 17.29
CA LEU A 74 -4.51 3.41 17.81
C LEU A 74 -5.57 3.65 16.73
N GLN A 75 -5.23 4.08 15.53
CA GLN A 75 -6.14 4.24 14.39
C GLN A 75 -6.25 2.94 13.60
N THR A 76 -5.15 2.22 13.41
CA THR A 76 -5.20 0.82 12.99
C THR A 76 -5.94 0.02 14.07
N LYS A 77 -5.70 0.20 15.37
CA LYS A 77 -6.58 -0.40 16.38
C LYS A 77 -8.00 0.14 16.30
N ALA A 78 -8.30 1.43 16.13
CA ALA A 78 -9.69 1.92 16.17
C ALA A 78 -10.49 1.51 14.92
N HIS A 79 -9.87 1.47 13.74
CA HIS A 79 -10.47 1.03 12.48
C HIS A 79 -10.49 -0.51 12.36
N VAL A 80 -9.53 -1.22 12.97
CA VAL A 80 -9.56 -2.68 13.12
C VAL A 80 -10.45 -3.10 14.30
N LEU A 81 -10.65 -2.29 15.34
CA LEU A 81 -11.51 -2.58 16.50
C LEU A 81 -12.98 -2.43 16.13
N THR A 82 -13.34 -1.53 15.21
CA THR A 82 -14.70 -1.51 14.64
C THR A 82 -14.99 -2.73 13.76
N LEU A 83 -13.96 -3.37 13.18
CA LEU A 83 -14.08 -4.61 12.42
C LEU A 83 -13.66 -5.88 13.20
N SER A 84 -13.23 -5.74 14.46
CA SER A 84 -12.83 -6.82 15.36
C SER A 84 -14.06 -7.52 15.92
N SER A 85 -14.89 -8.02 15.01
CA SER A 85 -15.91 -9.01 15.29
C SER A 85 -15.25 -10.39 15.24
N LYS A 86 -14.95 -10.94 16.43
CA LYS A 86 -14.91 -12.37 16.77
C LYS A 86 -14.00 -13.36 16.01
N GLU A 87 -13.35 -13.02 14.90
CA GLU A 87 -12.50 -13.95 14.13
C GLU A 87 -11.11 -13.36 13.81
N PRO A 88 -10.04 -13.73 14.55
CA PRO A 88 -8.67 -13.29 14.25
C PRO A 88 -8.14 -13.77 12.89
N ARG A 89 -8.87 -14.65 12.20
CA ARG A 89 -8.46 -15.28 10.94
C ARG A 89 -8.61 -14.38 9.70
N LYS A 90 -9.20 -13.18 9.79
CA LYS A 90 -9.53 -12.36 8.61
C LYS A 90 -8.82 -11.01 8.52
N ILE A 91 -7.76 -10.79 9.30
CA ILE A 91 -7.07 -9.49 9.36
C ILE A 91 -6.51 -9.07 7.99
N LYS A 92 -5.89 -9.98 7.23
CA LYS A 92 -5.38 -9.69 5.87
C LYS A 92 -6.51 -9.40 4.88
N LEU A 93 -7.64 -10.09 4.97
CA LEU A 93 -8.82 -9.79 4.16
C LEU A 93 -9.38 -8.39 4.46
N ILE A 94 -9.49 -8.01 5.74
CA ILE A 94 -9.92 -6.66 6.15
C ILE A 94 -8.98 -5.59 5.58
N LYS A 95 -7.66 -5.80 5.71
CA LYS A 95 -6.65 -4.90 5.15
C LYS A 95 -6.74 -4.78 3.63
N LEU A 96 -7.02 -5.89 2.92
CA LEU A 96 -7.27 -5.87 1.48
C LEU A 96 -8.51 -5.02 1.14
N LEU A 97 -9.62 -5.24 1.85
CA LEU A 97 -10.86 -4.48 1.64
C LEU A 97 -10.68 -2.98 1.87
N SER A 98 -9.86 -2.57 2.85
CA SER A 98 -9.56 -1.15 3.07
C SER A 98 -8.78 -0.53 1.93
N ILE A 99 -7.84 -1.26 1.30
CA ILE A 99 -7.12 -0.74 0.13
C ILE A 99 -8.07 -0.58 -1.06
N LEU A 100 -8.94 -1.57 -1.30
CA LEU A 100 -9.95 -1.52 -2.36
C LEU A 100 -10.88 -0.31 -2.19
N GLY A 101 -11.39 -0.11 -0.97
CA GLY A 101 -12.23 1.04 -0.63
C GLY A 101 -11.53 2.37 -0.93
N TYR A 102 -10.26 2.49 -0.53
CA TYR A 102 -9.49 3.70 -0.81
C TYR A 102 -9.28 3.96 -2.30
N ILE A 103 -8.92 2.95 -3.10
CA ILE A 103 -8.71 3.15 -4.54
C ILE A 103 -9.98 3.70 -5.20
N ARG A 104 -11.17 3.22 -4.77
CA ARG A 104 -12.46 3.70 -5.28
C ARG A 104 -12.76 5.13 -4.84
N GLU A 105 -12.58 5.42 -3.54
CA GLU A 105 -12.76 6.77 -3.00
C GLU A 105 -11.82 7.78 -3.64
N PHE A 106 -10.55 7.41 -3.85
CA PHE A 106 -9.57 8.25 -4.55
C PHE A 106 -10.01 8.57 -5.98
N LYS A 107 -10.49 7.57 -6.74
CA LYS A 107 -11.03 7.78 -8.09
C LYS A 107 -12.20 8.76 -8.08
N GLU A 108 -13.17 8.55 -7.18
CA GLU A 108 -14.39 9.35 -7.07
C GLU A 108 -14.09 10.81 -6.67
N ASN A 109 -13.31 10.99 -5.60
CA ASN A 109 -13.00 12.32 -5.06
C ASN A 109 -12.18 13.17 -6.02
N ASN A 110 -11.26 12.55 -6.78
CA ASN A 110 -10.38 13.26 -7.71
C ASN A 110 -10.88 13.28 -9.15
N LYS A 111 -11.99 12.58 -9.43
CA LYS A 111 -12.62 12.51 -10.77
C LYS A 111 -11.64 12.03 -11.85
N VAL A 112 -10.85 11.00 -11.53
CA VAL A 112 -9.85 10.44 -12.44
C VAL A 112 -10.33 9.13 -13.05
N ASP A 113 -10.16 8.98 -14.37
CA ASP A 113 -10.52 7.76 -15.09
C ASP A 113 -9.45 6.66 -14.95
N LYS A 114 -8.19 7.06 -14.77
CA LYS A 114 -7.03 6.17 -14.70
C LYS A 114 -6.29 6.36 -13.40
N VAL A 115 -5.91 5.24 -12.79
CA VAL A 115 -5.07 5.19 -11.60
C VAL A 115 -3.96 4.18 -11.85
N VAL A 116 -2.79 4.42 -11.27
CA VAL A 116 -1.68 3.48 -11.19
C VAL A 116 -1.25 3.44 -9.73
N VAL A 117 -1.01 2.25 -9.18
CA VAL A 117 -0.43 2.07 -7.85
C VAL A 117 1.06 1.75 -8.01
N LEU A 118 1.91 2.51 -7.34
CA LEU A 118 3.36 2.30 -7.35
C LEU A 118 3.86 2.06 -5.92
N TRP A 119 4.52 0.92 -5.71
CA TRP A 119 5.18 0.61 -4.46
C TRP A 119 6.54 1.33 -4.39
N THR A 120 6.63 2.35 -3.56
CA THR A 120 7.87 3.08 -3.24
C THR A 120 8.19 3.09 -1.74
N ALA A 121 7.57 2.18 -0.98
CA ALA A 121 7.84 2.03 0.45
C ALA A 121 9.08 1.15 0.70
N ASN A 122 9.40 0.91 1.97
CA ASN A 122 10.55 0.10 2.36
C ASN A 122 10.64 -1.24 1.63
N THR A 123 11.88 -1.64 1.33
CA THR A 123 12.18 -2.98 0.86
C THR A 123 11.75 -4.01 1.90
N LYS A 124 11.05 -5.04 1.44
CA LYS A 124 10.65 -6.16 2.28
C LYS A 124 11.57 -7.35 2.12
N ARG A 125 11.58 -8.26 3.09
CA ARG A 125 12.10 -9.61 2.85
C ARG A 125 11.28 -10.32 1.77
N TYR A 126 11.84 -11.36 1.20
CA TYR A 126 11.13 -12.21 0.26
C TYR A 126 10.08 -13.06 0.98
N SER A 127 8.95 -13.28 0.32
CA SER A 127 8.00 -14.32 0.68
C SER A 127 8.49 -15.67 0.13
N SER A 128 8.29 -16.74 0.90
CA SER A 128 8.51 -18.10 0.41
C SER A 128 7.45 -18.46 -0.63
N VAL A 129 7.87 -19.05 -1.74
CA VAL A 129 6.94 -19.59 -2.76
C VAL A 129 6.68 -21.06 -2.43
N VAL A 130 5.43 -21.38 -2.09
CA VAL A 130 5.04 -22.69 -1.56
C VAL A 130 3.83 -23.22 -2.31
N VAL A 131 3.91 -24.49 -2.72
CA VAL A 131 2.81 -25.22 -3.38
C VAL A 131 1.63 -25.36 -2.43
N GLY A 132 0.41 -25.10 -2.91
CA GLY A 132 -0.80 -25.10 -2.07
C GLY A 132 -1.03 -23.80 -1.29
N PHE A 133 -0.18 -22.78 -1.50
CA PHE A 133 -0.19 -21.57 -0.68
C PHE A 133 -0.26 -20.27 -1.49
N ASN A 134 0.74 -20.00 -2.34
CA ASN A 134 0.80 -18.79 -3.18
C ASN A 134 1.26 -19.09 -4.61
N ASP A 135 1.10 -20.35 -5.00
CA ASP A 135 1.43 -20.91 -6.32
C ASP A 135 0.30 -20.73 -7.35
N THR A 136 -0.96 -20.68 -6.91
CA THR A 136 -2.12 -20.41 -7.78
C THR A 136 -2.96 -19.26 -7.25
N MET A 137 -3.80 -18.66 -8.11
CA MET A 137 -4.73 -17.62 -7.69
C MET A 137 -5.63 -18.08 -6.54
N GLU A 138 -6.19 -19.29 -6.65
CA GLU A 138 -7.11 -19.85 -5.67
C GLU A 138 -6.42 -20.07 -4.31
N ASN A 139 -5.20 -20.61 -4.33
CA ASN A 139 -4.42 -20.81 -3.12
C ASN A 139 -4.03 -19.48 -2.48
N LEU A 140 -3.66 -18.48 -3.29
CA LEU A 140 -3.30 -17.14 -2.81
C LEU A 140 -4.48 -16.51 -2.04
N PHE A 141 -5.69 -16.53 -2.59
CA PHE A 141 -6.88 -16.00 -1.90
C PHE A 141 -7.21 -16.79 -0.64
N ALA A 142 -7.15 -18.12 -0.70
CA ALA A 142 -7.35 -18.95 0.49
C ALA A 142 -6.33 -18.64 1.59
N SER A 143 -5.09 -18.28 1.23
CA SER A 143 -4.05 -17.88 2.17
C SER A 143 -4.28 -16.48 2.76
N VAL A 144 -4.85 -15.55 1.99
CA VAL A 144 -5.34 -14.26 2.52
C VAL A 144 -6.45 -14.50 3.55
N ASP A 145 -7.41 -15.37 3.24
CA ASP A 145 -8.55 -15.70 4.11
C ASP A 145 -8.15 -16.43 5.39
N ARG A 146 -7.05 -17.20 5.36
CA ARG A 146 -6.48 -17.88 6.53
C ARG A 146 -5.48 -17.00 7.31
N ASN A 147 -5.25 -15.76 6.88
CA ASN A 147 -4.31 -14.82 7.49
C ASN A 147 -2.86 -15.36 7.55
N GLU A 148 -2.45 -16.06 6.50
CA GLU A 148 -1.17 -16.78 6.49
C GLU A 148 0.05 -15.86 6.48
N ALA A 149 1.13 -16.25 7.18
CA ALA A 149 2.31 -15.40 7.41
C ALA A 149 2.98 -14.90 6.10
N GLU A 150 3.18 -15.76 5.11
CA GLU A 150 3.95 -15.44 3.89
C GLU A 150 3.20 -14.55 2.88
N ILE A 151 2.01 -14.04 3.23
CA ILE A 151 1.33 -12.97 2.49
C ILE A 151 1.85 -11.61 2.94
N SER A 152 2.78 -11.03 2.18
CA SER A 152 3.34 -9.71 2.49
C SER A 152 2.32 -8.59 2.30
N PRO A 153 2.51 -7.41 2.90
CA PRO A 153 1.63 -6.28 2.59
C PRO A 153 1.69 -5.85 1.12
N SER A 154 2.81 -6.02 0.41
CA SER A 154 2.90 -5.57 -1.00
C SER A 154 2.09 -6.50 -1.89
N THR A 155 1.99 -7.79 -1.51
CA THR A 155 1.06 -8.73 -2.12
C THR A 155 -0.39 -8.26 -1.97
N LEU A 156 -0.79 -7.74 -0.80
CA LEU A 156 -2.15 -7.21 -0.60
C LEU A 156 -2.45 -5.98 -1.48
N TYR A 157 -1.52 -5.02 -1.58
CA TYR A 157 -1.67 -3.87 -2.47
C TYR A 157 -1.74 -4.29 -3.95
N ALA A 158 -0.93 -5.27 -4.35
CA ALA A 158 -0.95 -5.77 -5.72
C ALA A 158 -2.25 -6.53 -6.05
N ILE A 159 -2.77 -7.35 -5.13
CA ILE A 159 -4.10 -7.97 -5.26
C ILE A 159 -5.16 -6.88 -5.41
N ALA A 160 -5.11 -5.84 -4.57
CA ALA A 160 -6.08 -4.74 -4.64
C ALA A 160 -6.04 -4.00 -5.99
N GLY A 161 -4.85 -3.69 -6.49
CA GLY A 161 -4.66 -3.07 -7.80
C GLY A 161 -5.28 -3.93 -8.90
N ILE A 162 -4.96 -5.22 -8.95
CA ILE A 162 -5.49 -6.14 -9.97
C ILE A 162 -7.02 -6.24 -9.89
N LEU A 163 -7.61 -6.35 -8.69
CA LEU A 163 -9.05 -6.44 -8.49
C LEU A 163 -9.80 -5.15 -8.88
N GLU A 164 -9.18 -3.98 -8.76
CA GLU A 164 -9.74 -2.68 -9.17
C GLU A 164 -9.38 -2.30 -10.61
N ASN A 165 -8.78 -3.22 -11.38
CA ASN A 165 -8.27 -2.98 -12.72
C ASN A 165 -7.33 -1.75 -12.77
N VAL A 166 -6.43 -1.66 -11.79
CA VAL A 166 -5.44 -0.61 -11.62
C VAL A 166 -4.05 -1.24 -11.74
N PRO A 167 -3.22 -0.80 -12.71
CA PRO A 167 -1.86 -1.29 -12.82
C PRO A 167 -1.08 -1.11 -11.52
N PHE A 168 -0.37 -2.16 -11.11
CA PHE A 168 0.49 -2.16 -9.94
C PHE A 168 1.95 -2.27 -10.35
N ILE A 169 2.78 -1.34 -9.90
CA ILE A 169 4.21 -1.29 -10.17
C ILE A 169 4.96 -1.54 -8.87
N ASN A 170 5.85 -2.54 -8.86
CA ASN A 170 6.73 -2.78 -7.72
C ASN A 170 8.07 -2.06 -7.92
N GLY A 171 8.29 -0.94 -7.21
CA GLY A 171 9.54 -0.19 -7.23
C GLY A 171 10.61 -0.71 -6.26
N SER A 172 10.37 -1.84 -5.57
CA SER A 172 11.28 -2.42 -4.58
C SER A 172 11.64 -3.87 -4.90
N PRO A 173 12.76 -4.41 -4.37
CA PRO A 173 13.32 -5.68 -4.86
C PRO A 173 12.64 -6.93 -4.30
N GLN A 174 11.68 -6.83 -3.36
CA GLN A 174 10.97 -8.00 -2.85
C GLN A 174 10.17 -8.71 -3.95
N ASN A 175 10.02 -10.02 -3.83
CA ASN A 175 9.29 -10.88 -4.77
C ASN A 175 7.76 -10.79 -4.60
N THR A 176 7.19 -9.57 -4.65
CA THR A 176 5.74 -9.33 -4.53
C THR A 176 4.93 -10.22 -5.48
N PHE A 177 5.43 -10.40 -6.71
CA PHE A 177 4.81 -11.15 -7.80
C PHE A 177 5.04 -12.66 -7.69
N VAL A 178 4.45 -13.27 -6.66
CA VAL A 178 4.37 -14.73 -6.50
C VAL A 178 3.50 -15.36 -7.61
N PRO A 179 3.66 -16.66 -7.93
CA PRO A 179 2.97 -17.26 -9.08
C PRO A 179 1.45 -17.12 -9.05
N GLY A 180 0.82 -17.26 -7.89
CA GLY A 180 -0.63 -17.07 -7.77
C GLY A 180 -1.10 -15.64 -8.03
N LEU A 181 -0.24 -14.65 -7.80
CA LEU A 181 -0.54 -13.25 -8.10
C LEU A 181 -0.39 -12.95 -9.59
N ILE A 182 0.59 -13.58 -10.25
CA ILE A 182 0.77 -13.50 -11.71
C ILE A 182 -0.42 -14.18 -12.41
N ASP A 183 -0.86 -15.35 -11.93
CA ASP A 183 -2.06 -16.03 -12.44
C ASP A 183 -3.31 -15.14 -12.31
N LEU A 184 -3.48 -14.47 -11.16
CA LEU A 184 -4.55 -13.49 -10.97
C LEU A 184 -4.48 -12.34 -12.00
N ALA A 185 -3.29 -11.76 -12.20
CA ALA A 185 -3.08 -10.66 -13.16
C ALA A 185 -3.41 -11.08 -14.60
N ILE A 186 -2.96 -12.27 -15.03
CA ILE A 186 -3.27 -12.82 -16.35
C ILE A 186 -4.77 -13.06 -16.53
N LYS A 187 -5.44 -13.66 -15.53
CA LYS A 187 -6.89 -13.91 -15.56
C LYS A 187 -7.72 -12.63 -15.62
N ARG A 188 -7.21 -11.53 -15.05
CA ARG A 188 -7.88 -10.22 -15.03
C ARG A 188 -7.45 -9.28 -16.17
N ASN A 189 -6.36 -9.61 -16.86
CA ASN A 189 -5.74 -8.78 -17.90
C ASN A 189 -5.38 -7.37 -17.38
N THR A 190 -4.69 -7.34 -16.23
CA THR A 190 -4.28 -6.12 -15.52
C THR A 190 -2.77 -6.10 -15.28
#